data_AF-A0A953WI10-F1
#
_entry.id   AF-A0A953WI10-F1
#
_cell.length_a   1.000
_cell.length_b   1.000
_cell.length_c   1.000
_cell.angle_alpha   90.00
_cell.angle_beta   90.00
_cell.angle_gamma   90.00
#
_symmetry.space_group_name_H-M   'P 1'
#
loop_
_entity.id
_entity.type
_entity.pdbx_description
1 polymer ?
#
loop_
_entity_poly.entity_id
_entity_poly.type
_entity_poly.pdbx_seq_one_letter_code
_entity_poly.pdbx_strand_id
1 'polypeptide(L)'
;MPKEGQGASSPVIAFVSGEPDGRGHIYRIEHRIWALMDEDIAVVRGDPARHSPEDIVASSDLVLVFRKQMDAWLDRLFNAAQRRNVPVVFDIDDLLVRPELVSPDTFRYLEGKPESVVRDWQERAAKYALSAEAATACWVTTEPLADELRRLNRNVDVLRNGLAEDPLKKRGPSPPTGPAGKKSGLVIGYASGTPTHDRDFLEAAEALAATLQKYADARLEIIGDLSENSLSAFNAVRNQVVRRPIVDFYQLPRLMSRFDINLAPL
;
A
#
# COMPACT_ATOMS: atom_id res chain seq x y z
N MET A 1 -11.17 37.02 -38.34
CA MET A 1 -12.11 36.24 -37.49
C MET A 1 -11.29 35.23 -36.71
N PRO A 2 -11.13 35.40 -35.39
CA PRO A 2 -10.41 34.41 -34.58
C PRO A 2 -11.31 33.18 -34.43
N LYS A 3 -10.74 31.99 -34.63
CA LYS A 3 -11.39 30.71 -34.33
C LYS A 3 -11.57 30.64 -32.82
N GLU A 4 -12.81 30.47 -32.39
CA GLU A 4 -13.19 30.13 -31.02
C GLU A 4 -12.46 28.84 -30.63
N GLY A 5 -11.47 28.95 -29.75
CA GLY A 5 -10.99 27.83 -28.97
C GLY A 5 -12.03 27.51 -27.92
N GLN A 6 -12.87 26.51 -28.16
CA GLN A 6 -13.55 25.81 -27.07
C GLN A 6 -12.44 25.13 -26.26
N GLY A 7 -12.03 25.77 -25.16
CA GLY A 7 -11.14 25.13 -24.19
C GLY A 7 -11.84 23.89 -23.67
N ALA A 8 -11.28 22.71 -23.95
CA ALA A 8 -11.74 21.50 -23.30
C ALA A 8 -11.59 21.70 -21.79
N SER A 9 -12.65 21.45 -21.03
CA SER A 9 -12.57 21.45 -19.57
C SER A 9 -11.56 20.39 -19.13
N SER A 10 -10.77 20.70 -18.10
CA SER A 10 -9.81 19.77 -17.51
C SER A 10 -10.51 18.45 -17.18
N PRO A 11 -9.97 17.27 -17.57
CA PRO A 11 -10.56 15.99 -17.24
C PRO A 11 -10.66 15.80 -15.72
N VAL A 12 -11.74 15.16 -15.27
CA VAL A 12 -12.04 14.96 -13.86
C VAL A 12 -11.88 13.50 -13.47
N ILE A 13 -11.04 13.21 -12.47
CA ILE A 13 -10.84 11.86 -11.92
C ILE A 13 -11.40 11.79 -10.50
N ALA A 14 -12.35 10.89 -10.27
CA ALA A 14 -12.79 10.55 -8.93
C ALA A 14 -11.97 9.41 -8.33
N PHE A 15 -11.60 9.55 -7.06
CA PHE A 15 -10.94 8.53 -6.26
C PHE A 15 -11.86 8.10 -5.12
N VAL A 16 -12.20 6.82 -5.08
CA VAL A 16 -13.04 6.19 -4.05
C VAL A 16 -12.19 5.13 -3.34
N SER A 17 -12.11 5.21 -2.01
CA SER A 17 -11.38 4.24 -1.20
C SER A 17 -12.34 3.36 -0.42
N GLY A 18 -12.19 2.04 -0.51
CA GLY A 18 -12.86 1.08 0.37
C GLY A 18 -12.18 0.93 1.74
N GLU A 19 -10.92 1.37 1.86
CA GLU A 19 -10.12 1.28 3.09
C GLU A 19 -9.45 2.64 3.40
N PRO A 20 -10.20 3.73 3.64
CA PRO A 20 -9.64 5.09 3.78
C PRO A 20 -8.62 5.24 4.93
N ASP A 21 -8.74 4.44 5.99
CA ASP A 21 -7.82 4.45 7.14
C ASP A 21 -6.62 3.50 6.97
N GLY A 22 -6.60 2.71 5.88
CA GLY A 22 -5.55 1.73 5.62
C GLY A 22 -4.29 2.38 5.05
N ARG A 23 -3.11 1.76 5.27
CA ARG A 23 -1.86 2.25 4.64
C ARG A 23 -1.91 2.22 3.11
N GLY A 24 -2.66 1.27 2.54
CA GLY A 24 -2.98 1.19 1.12
C GLY A 24 -3.52 2.49 0.54
N HIS A 25 -4.41 3.16 1.27
CA HIS A 25 -5.00 4.42 0.85
C HIS A 25 -3.93 5.49 0.60
N ILE A 26 -2.88 5.54 1.43
CA ILE A 26 -1.81 6.54 1.30
C ILE A 26 -1.12 6.42 -0.06
N TYR A 27 -0.63 5.23 -0.42
CA TYR A 27 0.16 5.07 -1.65
C TYR A 27 -0.67 4.74 -2.90
N ARG A 28 -1.93 4.32 -2.77
CA ARG A 28 -2.83 4.02 -3.91
C ARG A 28 -3.84 5.12 -4.22
N ILE A 29 -4.14 6.00 -3.27
CA ILE A 29 -5.03 7.15 -3.46
C ILE A 29 -4.25 8.45 -3.27
N GLU A 30 -3.78 8.76 -2.07
CA GLU A 30 -3.24 10.11 -1.77
C GLU A 30 -2.00 10.43 -2.60
N HIS A 31 -1.01 9.53 -2.67
CA HIS A 31 0.17 9.75 -3.50
C HIS A 31 -0.16 9.96 -4.98
N ARG A 32 -1.21 9.30 -5.48
CA ARG A 32 -1.65 9.50 -6.88
C ARG A 32 -2.30 10.84 -7.06
N ILE A 33 -3.17 11.24 -6.13
CA ILE A 33 -3.77 12.57 -6.15
C ILE A 33 -2.67 13.65 -6.11
N TRP A 34 -1.65 13.47 -5.26
CA TRP A 34 -0.54 14.41 -5.16
C TRP A 34 0.28 14.49 -6.45
N ALA A 35 0.54 13.35 -7.10
CA ALA A 35 1.22 13.32 -8.39
C ALA A 35 0.43 14.02 -9.52
N LEU A 36 -0.88 14.19 -9.36
CA LEU A 36 -1.75 14.90 -10.31
C LEU A 36 -1.92 16.39 -9.99
N MET A 37 -1.40 16.90 -8.87
CA MET A 37 -1.65 18.29 -8.44
C MET A 37 -1.04 19.35 -9.36
N ASP A 38 0.05 19.01 -10.05
CA ASP A 38 0.72 19.91 -11.00
C ASP A 38 0.23 19.70 -12.46
N GLU A 39 -0.74 18.80 -12.65
CA GLU A 39 -1.33 18.48 -13.95
C GLU A 39 -2.67 19.22 -14.14
N ASP A 40 -3.06 19.44 -15.40
CA ASP A 40 -4.37 20.02 -15.74
C ASP A 40 -5.49 18.96 -15.63
N ILE A 41 -5.64 18.39 -14.43
CA ILE A 41 -6.57 17.31 -14.09
C ILE A 41 -7.30 17.68 -12.79
N ALA A 42 -8.63 17.73 -12.84
CA ALA A 42 -9.45 17.95 -11.66
C ALA A 42 -9.62 16.64 -10.87
N VAL A 43 -9.59 16.72 -9.54
CA VAL A 43 -9.70 15.55 -8.66
C VAL A 43 -10.92 15.64 -7.75
N VAL A 44 -11.72 14.58 -7.73
CA VAL A 44 -12.82 14.38 -6.79
C VAL A 44 -12.45 13.28 -5.78
N ARG A 45 -12.54 13.57 -4.48
CA ARG A 45 -12.44 12.54 -3.43
C ARG A 45 -13.82 12.02 -3.09
N GLY A 46 -14.15 10.84 -3.58
CA GLY A 46 -15.43 10.18 -3.34
C GLY A 46 -15.44 9.44 -2.01
N ASP A 47 -16.24 9.92 -1.07
CA ASP A 47 -16.56 9.23 0.19
C ASP A 47 -17.92 8.50 0.06
N PRO A 48 -17.95 7.15 0.03
CA PRO A 48 -19.20 6.38 -0.06
C PRO A 48 -20.18 6.61 1.09
N ALA A 49 -19.72 7.12 2.23
CA ALA A 49 -20.59 7.44 3.37
C ALA A 49 -21.30 8.80 3.21
N ARG A 50 -20.81 9.67 2.32
CA ARG A 50 -21.30 11.05 2.17
C ARG A 50 -21.85 11.36 0.78
N HIS A 51 -21.38 10.65 -0.24
CA HIS A 51 -21.71 10.92 -1.63
C HIS A 51 -22.48 9.75 -2.25
N SER A 52 -23.46 10.08 -3.08
CA SER A 52 -24.12 9.07 -3.90
C SER A 52 -23.19 8.62 -5.03
N PRO A 53 -23.28 7.34 -5.46
CA PRO A 53 -22.48 6.87 -6.57
C PRO A 53 -22.83 7.58 -7.89
N GLU A 54 -24.08 7.98 -8.08
CA GLU A 54 -24.53 8.69 -9.29
C GLU A 54 -23.96 10.11 -9.39
N ASP A 55 -23.77 10.82 -8.28
CA ASP A 55 -23.18 12.16 -8.27
C ASP A 55 -21.68 12.12 -8.57
N ILE A 56 -20.96 11.13 -8.01
CA ILE A 56 -19.55 10.90 -8.32
C ILE A 56 -19.39 10.66 -9.82
N VAL A 57 -20.19 9.75 -10.39
CA VAL A 57 -20.12 9.45 -11.83
C VAL A 57 -20.54 10.67 -12.67
N ALA A 58 -21.57 11.42 -12.27
CA ALA A 58 -22.05 12.58 -13.04
C ALA A 58 -21.01 13.70 -13.18
N SER A 59 -20.04 13.75 -12.27
CA SER A 59 -19.02 14.79 -12.20
C SER A 59 -17.62 14.32 -12.61
N SER A 60 -17.49 13.09 -13.12
CA SER A 60 -16.18 12.47 -13.40
C SER A 60 -16.08 11.92 -14.81
N ASP A 61 -14.90 12.02 -15.41
CA ASP A 61 -14.52 11.37 -16.67
C ASP A 61 -13.89 9.98 -16.43
N LEU A 62 -13.42 9.72 -15.21
CA LEU A 62 -12.87 8.44 -14.75
C LEU A 62 -13.15 8.26 -13.26
N VAL A 63 -13.52 7.05 -12.84
CA VAL A 63 -13.62 6.70 -11.41
C VAL A 63 -12.63 5.59 -11.06
N LEU A 64 -11.73 5.88 -10.13
CA LEU A 64 -10.79 4.93 -9.53
C LEU A 64 -11.34 4.43 -8.20
N VAL A 65 -11.49 3.12 -8.06
CA VAL A 65 -12.04 2.47 -6.86
C VAL A 65 -10.96 1.58 -6.26
N PHE A 66 -10.33 2.03 -5.19
CA PHE A 66 -9.32 1.26 -4.47
C PHE A 66 -9.95 0.35 -3.43
N ARG A 67 -9.71 -0.97 -3.53
CA ARG A 67 -10.10 -1.99 -2.53
C ARG A 67 -11.49 -1.80 -1.93
N LYS A 68 -12.50 -1.54 -2.76
CA LYS A 68 -13.89 -1.56 -2.30
C LYS A 68 -14.54 -2.89 -2.63
N GLN A 69 -15.02 -3.57 -1.59
CA GLN A 69 -15.79 -4.81 -1.74
C GLN A 69 -17.10 -4.51 -2.46
N MET A 70 -17.55 -5.46 -3.28
CA MET A 70 -18.88 -5.39 -3.89
C MET A 70 -19.96 -5.28 -2.81
N ASP A 71 -20.76 -4.22 -2.93
CA ASP A 71 -21.94 -3.92 -2.12
C ASP A 71 -22.96 -3.16 -2.98
N ALA A 72 -24.12 -2.86 -2.41
CA ALA A 72 -25.20 -2.15 -3.12
C ALA A 72 -24.79 -0.74 -3.60
N TRP A 73 -23.83 -0.10 -2.93
CA TRP A 73 -23.34 1.21 -3.34
C TRP A 73 -22.44 1.09 -4.57
N LEU A 74 -21.52 0.12 -4.58
CA LEU A 74 -20.60 -0.10 -5.69
C LEU A 74 -21.34 -0.63 -6.93
N ASP A 75 -22.33 -1.50 -6.75
CA ASP A 75 -23.20 -1.95 -7.84
C ASP A 75 -23.92 -0.77 -8.53
N ARG A 76 -24.46 0.17 -7.74
CA ARG A 76 -25.04 1.41 -8.27
C ARG A 76 -24.03 2.29 -9.00
N LEU A 77 -22.80 2.37 -8.51
CA LEU A 77 -21.70 3.09 -9.18
C LEU A 77 -21.44 2.49 -10.57
N PHE A 78 -21.26 1.18 -10.67
CA PHE A 78 -21.04 0.52 -11.97
C PHE A 78 -22.22 0.74 -12.93
N ASN A 79 -23.44 0.60 -12.44
CA ASN A 79 -24.65 0.83 -13.22
C ASN A 79 -24.76 2.29 -13.72
N ALA A 80 -24.44 3.27 -12.87
CA ALA A 80 -24.45 4.68 -13.25
C ALA A 80 -23.35 5.01 -14.27
N ALA A 81 -22.16 4.45 -14.07
CA ALA A 81 -21.01 4.63 -14.94
C ALA A 81 -21.26 4.03 -16.33
N GLN A 82 -21.85 2.83 -16.40
CA GLN A 82 -22.25 2.19 -17.66
C GLN A 82 -23.25 3.06 -18.45
N ARG A 83 -24.28 3.61 -17.79
CA ARG A 83 -25.27 4.48 -18.47
C ARG A 83 -24.68 5.76 -19.04
N ARG A 84 -23.57 6.23 -18.48
CA ARG A 84 -22.90 7.48 -18.88
C ARG A 84 -21.61 7.26 -19.67
N ASN A 85 -21.22 6.01 -19.92
CA ASN A 85 -19.95 5.62 -20.52
C ASN A 85 -18.72 6.18 -19.79
N VAL A 86 -18.80 6.28 -18.45
CA VAL A 86 -17.65 6.66 -17.62
C VAL A 86 -16.89 5.39 -17.23
N PRO A 87 -15.59 5.25 -17.54
CA PRO A 87 -14.80 4.11 -17.10
C PRO A 87 -14.67 4.06 -15.57
N VAL A 88 -14.83 2.86 -15.02
CA VAL A 88 -14.51 2.57 -13.62
C VAL A 88 -13.33 1.62 -13.57
N VAL A 89 -12.26 2.04 -12.92
CA VAL A 89 -11.06 1.24 -12.73
C VAL A 89 -11.02 0.73 -11.30
N PHE A 90 -11.00 -0.60 -11.13
CA PHE A 90 -10.82 -1.24 -9.84
C PHE A 90 -9.32 -1.39 -9.53
N ASP A 91 -8.87 -0.79 -8.44
CA ASP A 91 -7.47 -0.79 -8.04
C ASP A 91 -7.24 -1.70 -6.82
N ILE A 92 -6.25 -2.58 -6.91
CA ILE A 92 -5.88 -3.50 -5.84
C ILE A 92 -4.38 -3.81 -5.86
N ASP A 93 -3.77 -3.90 -4.68
CA ASP A 93 -2.32 -4.01 -4.49
C ASP A 93 -1.85 -5.33 -3.86
N ASP A 94 -2.77 -6.17 -3.37
CA ASP A 94 -2.50 -7.54 -2.89
C ASP A 94 -3.44 -8.56 -3.56
N LEU A 95 -3.07 -9.84 -3.49
CA LEU A 95 -3.91 -10.94 -3.98
C LEU A 95 -5.07 -11.22 -3.02
N LEU A 96 -6.10 -10.37 -3.05
CA LEU A 96 -7.31 -10.50 -2.22
C LEU A 96 -8.56 -10.87 -3.04
N VAL A 97 -8.39 -11.46 -4.22
CA VAL A 97 -9.51 -11.85 -5.11
C VAL A 97 -9.65 -13.36 -5.29
N ARG A 98 -8.89 -14.15 -4.53
CA ARG A 98 -8.86 -15.62 -4.60
C ARG A 98 -9.32 -16.20 -3.27
N PRO A 99 -10.65 -16.33 -3.02
CA PRO A 99 -11.19 -16.88 -1.77
C PRO A 99 -10.59 -18.24 -1.40
N GLU A 100 -10.31 -19.08 -2.39
CA GLU A 100 -9.71 -20.40 -2.21
C GLU A 100 -8.26 -20.37 -1.70
N LEU A 101 -7.57 -19.24 -1.88
CA LEU A 101 -6.24 -19.01 -1.33
C LEU A 101 -6.30 -18.28 0.02
N VAL A 102 -7.48 -18.03 0.57
CA VAL A 102 -7.61 -17.44 1.91
C VAL A 102 -7.67 -18.57 2.93
N SER A 103 -6.50 -18.93 3.45
CA SER A 103 -6.34 -19.91 4.53
C SER A 103 -5.24 -19.50 5.52
N PRO A 104 -5.19 -20.09 6.72
CA PRO A 104 -4.07 -19.88 7.66
C PRO A 104 -2.68 -20.23 7.08
N ASP A 105 -2.61 -21.17 6.14
CA ASP A 105 -1.34 -21.60 5.54
C ASP A 105 -0.74 -20.58 4.57
N THR A 106 -1.60 -19.76 3.96
CA THR A 106 -1.27 -18.84 2.86
C THR A 106 -1.35 -17.39 3.33
N PHE A 107 -2.29 -17.07 4.22
CA PHE A 107 -2.45 -15.76 4.82
C PHE A 107 -2.22 -15.81 6.33
N ARG A 108 -0.97 -15.53 6.73
CA ARG A 108 -0.50 -15.67 8.13
C ARG A 108 -1.31 -14.91 9.17
N TYR A 109 -1.96 -13.81 8.79
CA TYR A 109 -2.86 -13.08 9.70
C TYR A 109 -3.97 -13.98 10.28
N LEU A 110 -4.36 -15.02 9.54
CA LEU A 110 -5.40 -15.97 9.92
C LEU A 110 -4.90 -17.11 10.82
N GLU A 111 -3.59 -17.20 11.08
CA GLU A 111 -3.03 -18.22 11.96
C GLU A 111 -3.59 -18.08 13.39
N GLY A 112 -4.13 -19.18 13.92
CA GLY A 112 -4.77 -19.21 15.23
C GLY A 112 -6.09 -18.43 15.35
N LYS A 113 -6.64 -17.90 14.24
CA LYS A 113 -7.94 -17.23 14.23
C LYS A 113 -9.09 -18.24 14.19
N PRO A 114 -10.27 -17.90 14.75
CA PRO A 114 -11.46 -18.73 14.62
C PRO A 114 -11.87 -18.93 13.15
N GLU A 115 -12.49 -20.06 12.84
CA GLU A 115 -13.00 -20.36 11.49
C GLU A 115 -13.95 -19.28 10.96
N SER A 116 -14.73 -18.63 11.83
CA SER A 116 -15.62 -17.53 11.41
C SER A 116 -14.84 -16.38 10.80
N VAL A 117 -13.67 -16.04 11.36
CA VAL A 117 -12.80 -14.97 10.83
C VAL A 117 -12.22 -15.39 9.48
N VAL A 118 -11.84 -16.65 9.31
CA VAL A 118 -11.37 -17.19 8.03
C VAL A 118 -12.47 -17.07 6.97
N ARG A 119 -13.70 -17.49 7.30
CA ARG A 119 -14.86 -17.35 6.41
C ARG A 119 -15.15 -15.91 6.05
N ASP A 120 -15.10 -14.99 7.02
CA ASP A 120 -15.29 -13.56 6.74
C ASP A 120 -14.26 -13.04 5.71
N TRP A 121 -13.00 -13.46 5.82
CA TRP A 121 -11.97 -13.08 4.85
C TRP A 121 -12.17 -13.73 3.48
N GLN A 122 -12.63 -14.97 3.42
CA GLN A 122 -13.00 -15.63 2.16
C GLN A 122 -14.15 -14.88 1.46
N GLU A 123 -15.18 -14.48 2.21
CA GLU A 123 -16.29 -13.68 1.69
C GLU A 123 -15.84 -12.31 1.20
N ARG A 124 -14.93 -11.64 1.93
CA ARG A 124 -14.33 -10.38 1.48
C ARG A 124 -13.60 -10.56 0.16
N ALA A 125 -12.80 -11.62 0.04
CA ALA A 125 -12.08 -11.91 -1.19
C ALA A 125 -13.02 -12.18 -2.37
N ALA A 126 -14.15 -12.85 -2.11
CA ALA A 126 -15.16 -13.10 -3.14
C ALA A 126 -15.80 -11.80 -3.60
N LYS A 127 -16.09 -10.88 -2.68
CA LYS A 127 -16.62 -9.55 -3.00
C LYS A 127 -15.62 -8.68 -3.75
N TYR A 128 -14.32 -8.79 -3.47
CA TYR A 128 -13.29 -8.12 -4.27
C TYR A 128 -13.19 -8.69 -5.70
N ALA A 129 -13.32 -10.02 -5.86
CA ALA A 129 -13.36 -10.64 -7.18
C ALA A 129 -14.54 -10.12 -8.02
N LEU A 130 -15.73 -10.01 -7.42
CA LEU A 130 -16.91 -9.42 -8.07
C LEU A 130 -16.69 -7.96 -8.46
N SER A 131 -16.03 -7.16 -7.61
CA SER A 131 -15.66 -5.78 -7.94
C SER A 131 -14.72 -5.71 -9.15
N ALA A 132 -13.71 -6.59 -9.21
CA ALA A 132 -12.75 -6.65 -10.30
C ALA A 132 -13.41 -7.08 -11.62
N GLU A 133 -14.31 -8.06 -11.58
CA GLU A 133 -15.05 -8.55 -12.74
C GLU A 133 -15.98 -7.48 -13.33
N ALA A 134 -16.69 -6.73 -12.46
CA ALA A 134 -17.64 -5.71 -12.88
C ALA A 134 -17.00 -4.41 -13.41
N ALA A 135 -15.71 -4.18 -13.11
CA ALA A 135 -15.01 -2.96 -13.49
C ALA A 135 -14.72 -2.88 -15.00
N THR A 136 -14.55 -1.66 -15.51
CA THR A 136 -14.12 -1.43 -16.91
C THR A 136 -12.70 -1.92 -17.15
N ALA A 137 -11.82 -1.73 -16.17
CA ALA A 137 -10.46 -2.25 -16.13
C ALA A 137 -9.99 -2.40 -14.68
N CYS A 138 -8.89 -3.12 -14.47
CA CYS A 138 -8.24 -3.27 -13.18
C CYS A 138 -6.81 -2.73 -13.20
N TRP A 139 -6.40 -2.06 -12.13
CA TRP A 139 -5.01 -1.65 -11.92
C TRP A 139 -4.40 -2.39 -10.74
N VAL A 140 -3.20 -2.92 -10.96
CA VAL A 140 -2.47 -3.73 -9.98
C VAL A 140 -1.06 -3.24 -9.74
N THR A 141 -0.37 -3.76 -8.74
CA THR A 141 0.99 -3.35 -8.36
C THR A 141 2.12 -4.12 -9.04
N THR A 142 1.88 -5.36 -9.44
CA THR A 142 2.92 -6.27 -9.94
C THR A 142 2.40 -7.14 -11.08
N GLU A 143 3.31 -7.64 -11.92
CA GLU A 143 2.94 -8.54 -13.03
C GLU A 143 2.31 -9.86 -12.54
N PRO A 144 2.82 -10.54 -11.49
CA PRO A 144 2.17 -11.74 -10.98
C PRO A 144 0.74 -11.49 -10.49
N LEU A 145 0.47 -10.34 -9.88
CA LEU A 145 -0.90 -9.96 -9.50
C LEU A 145 -1.76 -9.68 -10.73
N ALA A 146 -1.18 -9.12 -11.79
CA ALA A 146 -1.86 -8.88 -13.06
C ALA A 146 -2.31 -10.20 -13.70
N ASP A 147 -1.44 -11.21 -13.71
CA ASP A 147 -1.75 -12.55 -14.24
C ASP A 147 -2.95 -13.19 -13.52
N GLU A 148 -3.04 -13.00 -12.20
CA GLU A 148 -4.19 -13.46 -11.43
C GLU A 148 -5.47 -12.68 -11.74
N LEU A 149 -5.37 -11.36 -11.91
CA LEU A 149 -6.53 -10.50 -12.22
C LEU A 149 -7.03 -10.63 -13.66
N ARG A 150 -6.17 -11.01 -14.60
CA ARG A 150 -6.55 -11.30 -15.99
C ARG A 150 -7.55 -12.45 -16.12
N ARG A 151 -7.65 -13.30 -15.09
CA ARG A 151 -8.68 -14.36 -15.01
C ARG A 151 -10.09 -13.80 -14.77
N LEU A 152 -10.19 -12.59 -14.21
CA LEU A 152 -11.45 -11.94 -13.83
C LEU A 152 -11.82 -10.79 -14.76
N ASN A 153 -10.82 -10.01 -15.20
CA ASN A 153 -11.02 -8.87 -16.08
C ASN A 153 -10.02 -8.92 -17.24
N ARG A 154 -10.48 -8.66 -18.46
CA ARG A 154 -9.60 -8.68 -19.65
C ARG A 154 -8.69 -7.46 -19.78
N ASN A 155 -9.05 -6.35 -19.13
CA ASN A 155 -8.31 -5.09 -19.20
C ASN A 155 -7.57 -4.90 -17.87
N VAL A 156 -6.30 -5.29 -17.80
CA VAL A 156 -5.50 -5.23 -16.57
C VAL A 156 -4.15 -4.59 -16.87
N ASP A 157 -3.85 -3.50 -16.16
CA ASP A 157 -2.58 -2.79 -16.26
C ASP A 157 -1.84 -2.78 -14.93
N VAL A 158 -0.50 -2.83 -15.01
CA VAL A 158 0.37 -2.72 -13.85
C VAL A 158 0.72 -1.27 -13.60
N LEU A 159 0.14 -0.70 -12.55
CA LEU A 159 0.54 0.57 -11.98
C LEU A 159 1.23 0.35 -10.64
N ARG A 160 2.56 0.34 -10.66
CA ARG A 160 3.41 0.11 -9.49
C ARG A 160 3.14 1.15 -8.38
N ASN A 161 3.42 0.77 -7.14
CA ASN A 161 3.43 1.72 -6.04
C ASN A 161 4.49 2.79 -6.28
N GLY A 162 4.09 4.06 -6.11
CA GLY A 162 4.95 5.22 -6.23
C GLY A 162 5.07 5.95 -4.90
N LEU A 163 6.18 6.65 -4.73
CA LEU A 163 6.32 7.68 -3.71
C LEU A 163 5.97 9.01 -4.36
N ALA A 164 5.10 9.79 -3.73
CA ALA A 164 4.86 11.18 -4.08
C ALA A 164 5.33 12.05 -2.92
N GLU A 165 5.83 13.25 -3.23
CA GLU A 165 6.11 14.24 -2.20
C GLU A 165 4.78 14.70 -1.59
N ASP A 166 4.66 14.62 -0.27
CA ASP A 166 3.50 15.16 0.43
C ASP A 166 3.49 16.69 0.25
N PRO A 167 2.47 17.25 -0.43
CA PRO A 167 2.41 18.67 -0.76
C PRO A 167 2.27 19.56 0.49
N LEU A 168 1.76 19.02 1.60
CA LEU A 168 1.69 19.70 2.90
C LEU A 168 3.02 19.63 3.65
N LYS A 169 3.94 18.75 3.22
CA LYS A 169 5.30 18.63 3.72
C LYS A 169 6.28 18.94 2.59
N LYS A 170 6.46 20.23 2.28
CA LYS A 170 7.69 20.80 1.65
C LYS A 170 8.97 20.63 2.51
N ARG A 171 8.98 19.58 3.32
CA ARG A 171 10.08 19.00 4.06
C ARG A 171 10.00 17.50 3.76
N GLY A 172 10.43 17.12 2.56
CA GLY A 172 11.08 15.82 2.41
C GLY A 172 12.11 15.66 3.55
N PRO A 173 12.43 14.44 3.99
CA PRO A 173 13.34 14.26 5.12
C PRO A 173 14.60 15.08 4.86
N SER A 174 14.79 16.18 5.60
CA SER A 174 16.09 16.84 5.62
C SER A 174 17.05 15.76 6.09
N PRO A 175 18.12 15.45 5.35
CA PRO A 175 19.10 14.49 5.80
C PRO A 175 19.50 14.90 7.21
N PRO A 176 19.66 13.94 8.15
CA PRO A 176 19.89 14.26 9.55
C PRO A 176 20.99 15.33 9.66
N THR A 177 20.60 16.54 10.08
CA THR A 177 21.47 17.72 10.23
C THR A 177 22.31 17.63 11.49
N GLY A 178 22.68 16.42 11.89
CA GLY A 178 23.79 16.24 12.83
C GLY A 178 25.08 16.59 12.12
N PRO A 179 26.13 17.04 12.82
CA PRO A 179 27.45 17.11 12.22
C PRO A 179 27.75 15.77 11.53
N ALA A 180 28.46 15.81 10.41
CA ALA A 180 29.12 14.64 9.82
C ALA A 180 30.23 14.11 10.75
N GLY A 181 29.96 14.02 12.05
CA GLY A 181 30.73 13.26 13.00
C GLY A 181 30.75 11.83 12.50
N LYS A 182 31.96 11.26 12.44
CA LYS A 182 32.23 9.88 11.99
C LYS A 182 31.01 8.99 12.26
N LYS A 183 30.31 8.55 11.20
CA LYS A 183 29.32 7.48 11.34
C LYS A 183 30.06 6.35 12.06
N SER A 184 29.70 6.08 13.32
CA SER A 184 30.29 4.96 14.06
C SER A 184 29.66 3.69 13.49
N GLY A 185 30.32 3.14 12.48
CA GLY A 185 30.02 1.87 11.83
C GLY A 185 28.72 1.78 11.03
N LEU A 186 28.48 0.58 10.49
CA LEU A 186 27.42 0.24 9.53
C LEU A 186 26.06 0.06 10.23
N VAL A 187 24.99 0.63 9.67
CA VAL A 187 23.61 0.46 10.15
C VAL A 187 22.83 -0.44 9.22
N ILE A 188 22.49 -1.64 9.70
CA ILE A 188 21.54 -2.52 9.04
C ILE A 188 20.17 -2.26 9.68
N GLY A 189 19.19 -1.86 8.89
CA GLY A 189 17.90 -1.44 9.39
C GLY A 189 16.77 -2.38 8.98
N TYR A 190 15.82 -2.57 9.87
CA TYR A 190 14.61 -3.35 9.61
C TYR A 190 13.39 -2.60 10.13
N ALA A 191 12.51 -2.16 9.22
CA ALA A 191 11.22 -1.60 9.57
C ALA A 191 10.20 -2.73 9.66
N SER A 192 9.90 -3.19 10.88
CA SER A 192 9.18 -4.45 11.09
C SER A 192 7.71 -4.40 10.71
N GLY A 193 7.11 -3.22 10.53
CA GLY A 193 5.71 -3.12 10.09
C GLY A 193 4.72 -3.69 11.12
N THR A 194 3.84 -4.59 10.68
CA THR A 194 2.86 -5.30 11.52
C THR A 194 3.45 -6.58 12.18
N PRO A 195 2.84 -7.12 13.25
CA PRO A 195 3.35 -8.31 13.95
C PRO A 195 3.54 -9.58 13.10
N THR A 196 2.92 -9.65 11.92
CA THR A 196 3.06 -10.78 10.97
C THR A 196 4.46 -10.95 10.39
N HIS A 197 5.32 -9.93 10.52
CA HIS A 197 6.67 -9.92 9.95
C HIS A 197 7.74 -10.55 10.86
N ASP A 198 7.41 -10.96 12.08
CA ASP A 198 8.33 -11.68 12.97
C ASP A 198 8.97 -12.89 12.27
N ARG A 199 8.17 -13.67 11.54
CA ARG A 199 8.65 -14.84 10.80
C ARG A 199 9.43 -14.45 9.53
N ASP A 200 9.11 -13.34 8.88
CA ASP A 200 9.91 -12.86 7.73
C ASP A 200 11.31 -12.46 8.20
N PHE A 201 11.41 -11.80 9.37
CA PHE A 201 12.71 -11.46 9.96
C PHE A 201 13.56 -12.71 10.26
N LEU A 202 12.93 -13.81 10.70
CA LEU A 202 13.63 -15.05 11.02
C LEU A 202 14.37 -15.66 9.83
N GLU A 203 13.91 -15.46 8.60
CA GLU A 203 14.60 -15.92 7.37
C GLU A 203 16.03 -15.37 7.26
N ALA A 204 16.29 -14.18 7.82
CA ALA A 204 17.60 -13.54 7.80
C ALA A 204 18.30 -13.52 9.18
N ALA A 205 17.63 -13.92 10.26
CA ALA A 205 18.07 -13.66 11.63
C ALA A 205 19.45 -14.27 11.96
N GLU A 206 19.67 -15.55 11.65
CA GLU A 206 20.94 -16.24 11.95
C GLU A 206 22.13 -15.66 11.17
N ALA A 207 21.95 -15.45 9.86
CA ALA A 207 22.98 -14.85 9.02
C ALA A 207 23.30 -13.42 9.45
N LEU A 208 22.29 -12.65 9.86
CA LEU A 208 22.44 -11.30 10.36
C LEU A 208 23.17 -11.28 11.71
N ALA A 209 22.84 -12.19 12.64
CA ALA A 209 23.53 -12.32 13.92
C ALA A 209 25.02 -12.68 13.72
N ALA A 210 25.33 -13.62 12.84
CA ALA A 210 26.71 -13.97 12.48
C ALA A 210 27.47 -12.78 11.85
N THR A 211 26.76 -11.97 11.04
CA THR A 211 27.33 -10.75 10.45
C THR A 211 27.70 -9.74 11.53
N LEU A 212 26.81 -9.48 12.50
CA LEU A 212 27.11 -8.59 13.63
C LEU A 212 28.24 -9.13 14.54
N GLN A 213 28.34 -10.45 14.72
CA GLN A 213 29.47 -11.03 15.46
C GLN A 213 30.81 -10.78 14.76
N LYS A 214 30.83 -10.83 13.42
CA LYS A 214 32.03 -10.60 12.62
C LYS A 214 32.45 -9.12 12.56
N TYR A 215 31.49 -8.20 12.56
CA TYR A 215 31.74 -6.77 12.41
C TYR A 215 31.29 -6.00 13.65
N ALA A 216 32.21 -5.82 14.61
CA ALA A 216 31.91 -5.20 15.91
C ALA A 216 31.37 -3.75 15.84
N ASP A 217 31.67 -3.03 14.75
CA ASP A 217 31.17 -1.67 14.52
C ASP A 217 29.78 -1.65 13.85
N ALA A 218 29.27 -2.79 13.37
CA ALA A 218 27.94 -2.87 12.79
C ALA A 218 26.86 -2.82 13.87
N ARG A 219 25.65 -2.39 13.50
CA ARG A 219 24.47 -2.52 14.36
C ARG A 219 23.23 -2.82 13.56
N LEU A 220 22.30 -3.52 14.19
CA LEU A 220 20.94 -3.71 13.72
C LEU A 220 20.02 -2.67 14.38
N GLU A 221 19.33 -1.86 13.57
CA GLU A 221 18.31 -0.91 14.04
C GLU A 221 16.92 -1.38 13.60
N ILE A 222 16.07 -1.73 14.56
CA ILE A 222 14.71 -2.22 14.33
C ILE A 222 13.72 -1.10 14.64
N ILE A 223 12.83 -0.78 13.69
CA ILE A 223 11.73 0.16 13.88
C ILE A 223 10.43 -0.62 13.96
N GLY A 224 9.76 -0.55 15.10
CA GLY A 224 8.49 -1.22 15.35
C GLY A 224 8.63 -2.41 16.29
N ASP A 225 7.55 -3.20 16.31
CA ASP A 225 7.44 -4.35 17.19
C ASP A 225 8.06 -5.57 16.51
N LEU A 226 8.93 -6.24 17.25
CA LEU A 226 9.52 -7.53 16.91
C LEU A 226 9.62 -8.30 18.23
N SER A 227 9.18 -9.55 18.27
CA SER A 227 9.20 -10.29 19.53
C SER A 227 10.63 -10.60 20.00
N GLU A 228 10.80 -10.77 21.30
CA GLU A 228 12.10 -11.20 21.86
C GLU A 228 12.51 -12.60 21.35
N ASN A 229 11.54 -13.45 21.02
CA ASN A 229 11.80 -14.77 20.44
C ASN A 229 12.51 -14.64 19.09
N SER A 230 12.03 -13.73 18.24
CA SER A 230 12.63 -13.41 16.93
C SER A 230 14.05 -12.84 17.05
N LEU A 231 14.41 -12.34 18.23
CA LEU A 231 15.74 -11.82 18.51
C LEU A 231 16.69 -12.83 19.14
N SER A 232 16.27 -14.06 19.44
CA SER A 232 17.08 -15.05 20.19
C SER A 232 18.50 -15.27 19.63
N ALA A 233 18.68 -15.34 18.32
CA ALA A 233 19.99 -15.48 17.64
C ALA A 233 21.00 -14.37 17.98
N PHE A 234 20.50 -13.18 18.37
CA PHE A 234 21.31 -11.99 18.64
C PHE A 234 21.79 -11.89 20.10
N ASN A 235 21.56 -12.91 20.93
CA ASN A 235 21.95 -12.90 22.36
C ASN A 235 23.43 -12.54 22.59
N ALA A 236 24.34 -13.04 21.75
CA ALA A 236 25.78 -12.77 21.85
C ALA A 236 26.18 -11.34 21.43
N VAL A 237 25.29 -10.63 20.71
CA VAL A 237 25.53 -9.30 20.13
C VAL A 237 24.44 -8.31 20.50
N ARG A 238 23.83 -8.48 21.68
CA ARG A 238 22.70 -7.65 22.16
C ARG A 238 23.03 -6.16 22.16
N ASN A 239 24.27 -5.80 22.47
CA ASN A 239 24.76 -4.42 22.47
C ASN A 239 24.79 -3.79 21.06
N GLN A 240 24.74 -4.59 19.99
CA GLN A 240 24.65 -4.14 18.60
C GLN A 240 23.20 -4.05 18.10
N VAL A 241 22.20 -4.37 18.93
CA VAL A 241 20.77 -4.31 18.54
C VAL A 241 20.13 -3.08 19.18
N VAL A 242 19.59 -2.19 18.34
CA VAL A 242 18.89 -0.97 18.73
C VAL A 242 17.43 -1.09 18.32
N ARG A 243 16.51 -0.92 19.27
CA ARG A 243 15.06 -0.90 19.02
C ARG A 243 14.53 0.52 19.04
N ARG A 244 13.61 0.81 18.13
CA ARG A 244 12.85 2.06 18.06
C ARG A 244 11.36 1.75 18.02
N PRO A 245 10.52 2.62 18.62
CA PRO A 245 9.08 2.45 18.56
C PRO A 245 8.58 2.53 17.12
N ILE A 246 7.40 1.95 16.90
CA ILE A 246 6.65 2.18 15.66
C ILE A 246 6.38 3.68 15.49
N VAL A 247 6.44 4.14 14.23
CA VAL A 247 6.18 5.54 13.89
C VAL A 247 5.09 5.64 12.83
N ASP A 248 4.55 6.86 12.69
CA ASP A 248 3.64 7.19 11.60
C ASP A 248 4.28 6.94 10.21
N PHE A 249 3.46 6.63 9.20
CA PHE A 249 3.91 6.36 7.84
C PHE A 249 4.84 7.46 7.31
N TYR A 250 4.48 8.73 7.52
CA TYR A 250 5.24 9.86 6.99
C TYR A 250 6.53 10.14 7.75
N GLN A 251 6.69 9.57 8.95
CA GLN A 251 7.92 9.69 9.74
C GLN A 251 8.90 8.56 9.44
N LEU A 252 8.41 7.43 8.93
CA LEU A 252 9.21 6.24 8.66
C LEU A 252 10.39 6.51 7.71
N PRO A 253 10.25 7.24 6.58
CA PRO A 253 11.38 7.53 5.68
C PRO A 253 12.53 8.27 6.39
N ARG A 254 12.24 9.15 7.35
CA ARG A 254 13.27 9.86 8.12
C ARG A 254 14.08 8.90 8.98
N LEU A 255 13.43 7.93 9.62
CA LEU A 255 14.17 6.92 10.39
C LEU A 255 14.94 5.98 9.48
N MET A 256 14.34 5.53 8.37
CA MET A 256 15.00 4.67 7.38
C MET A 256 16.21 5.34 6.74
N SER A 257 16.25 6.67 6.62
CA SER A 257 17.42 7.42 6.11
C SER A 257 18.70 7.22 6.95
N ARG A 258 18.58 6.66 8.15
CA ARG A 258 19.71 6.30 9.03
C ARG A 258 20.34 4.97 8.65
N PHE A 259 19.63 4.15 7.88
CA PHE A 259 20.08 2.82 7.48
C PHE A 259 21.08 2.94 6.34
N ASP A 260 22.18 2.21 6.44
CA ASP A 260 23.10 2.00 5.32
C ASP A 260 22.64 0.79 4.48
N ILE A 261 22.00 -0.19 5.11
CA ILE A 261 21.37 -1.36 4.47
C ILE A 261 19.93 -1.48 4.98
N ASN A 262 18.94 -1.50 4.10
CA ASN A 262 17.54 -1.74 4.46
C ASN A 262 17.17 -3.21 4.22
N LEU A 263 16.65 -3.87 5.25
CA LEU A 263 16.20 -5.27 5.18
C LEU A 263 14.71 -5.33 4.80
N ALA A 264 14.39 -6.24 3.89
CA ALA A 264 13.05 -6.64 3.52
C ALA A 264 13.02 -8.15 3.21
N PRO A 265 13.29 -9.01 4.21
CA PRO A 265 13.18 -10.46 4.03
C PRO A 265 11.71 -10.85 3.79
N LEU A 266 11.50 -11.94 3.04
CA LEU A 266 10.19 -12.46 2.63
C LEU A 266 10.14 -13.97 2.84
#